data_AF-A0A6P6SA20-F1
#
_entry.id   AF-A0A6P6SA20-F1
#
_cell.length_a   1.000
_cell.length_b   1.000
_cell.length_c   1.000
_cell.angle_alpha   90.00
_cell.angle_beta   90.00
_cell.angle_gamma   90.00
#
_symmetry.space_group_name_H-M   'P 1'
#
loop_
_entity.id
_entity.type
_entity.pdbx_description
1 polymer ?
#
loop_
_entity_poly.entity_id
_entity_poly.type
_entity_poly.pdbx_seq_one_letter_code
_entity_poly.pdbx_strand_id
1 'polypeptide(L)'
;MIDVAEAFDVPCYVFFTCGAATLGLMFHFQTLEDEQIKEISNLVHVEMKLVIPSLTNDVPSSVIPIFTTRKEIWRCWFLKATREYRRAKGIIVNTFADLEPHAINSFLMEYSYGTSRLPPIFPIGLVLNTSQIQTQSTNDHSEMMEWMDIQPEKSGAFLCVGSIGSFKLDQVKEIAVGLEKVATDFFGFLGNPPLKMENLQRNLKIMDLLCPKDSWIERL
;
A
#
# COMPACT_ATOMS: atom_id res chain seq x y z
N MET A 1 14.66 17.53 -5.13
CA MET A 1 15.31 17.09 -3.86
C MET A 1 16.65 16.44 -4.13
N ILE A 2 16.74 15.46 -5.04
CA ILE A 2 18.04 14.90 -5.46
C ILE A 2 18.94 16.00 -6.05
N ASP A 3 18.43 16.83 -6.95
CA ASP A 3 19.22 17.96 -7.52
C ASP A 3 19.77 18.91 -6.45
N VAL A 4 19.01 19.11 -5.37
CA VAL A 4 19.44 19.95 -4.25
C VAL A 4 20.56 19.26 -3.49
N ALA A 5 20.41 17.97 -3.17
CA ALA A 5 21.44 17.19 -2.49
C ALA A 5 22.74 17.13 -3.31
N GLU A 6 22.64 16.93 -4.63
CA GLU A 6 23.77 16.95 -5.56
C GLU A 6 24.46 18.33 -5.57
N ALA A 7 23.70 19.44 -5.56
CA ALA A 7 24.28 20.79 -5.53
C ALA A 7 25.10 21.09 -4.26
N PHE A 8 24.86 20.36 -3.17
CA PHE A 8 25.60 20.47 -1.91
C PHE A 8 26.54 19.27 -1.66
N ASP A 9 26.75 18.39 -2.63
CA ASP A 9 27.57 17.17 -2.52
C ASP A 9 27.13 16.25 -1.36
N VAL A 10 25.83 16.19 -1.09
CA VAL A 10 25.23 15.36 -0.05
C VAL A 10 24.67 14.08 -0.67
N PRO A 11 25.00 12.88 -0.13
CA PRO A 11 24.45 11.64 -0.65
C PRO A 11 22.93 11.56 -0.41
N CYS A 12 22.17 11.36 -1.49
CA CYS A 12 20.72 11.20 -1.41
C CYS A 12 20.33 9.72 -1.45
N TYR A 13 19.50 9.29 -0.49
CA TYR A 13 18.90 7.96 -0.44
C TYR A 13 17.38 8.10 -0.55
N VAL A 14 16.74 7.13 -1.20
CA VAL A 14 15.28 7.06 -1.29
C VAL A 14 14.78 6.04 -0.28
N PHE A 15 13.85 6.43 0.58
CA PHE A 15 13.07 5.48 1.37
C PHE A 15 11.77 5.16 0.63
N PHE A 16 11.70 3.94 0.08
CA PHE A 16 10.56 3.44 -0.66
C PHE A 16 9.62 2.69 0.28
N THR A 17 8.41 3.23 0.42
CA THR A 17 7.42 2.79 1.43
C THR A 17 6.56 1.61 0.99
N CYS A 18 6.70 1.14 -0.25
CA CYS A 18 6.05 -0.06 -0.76
C CYS A 18 7.04 -1.23 -0.83
N GLY A 19 6.54 -2.43 -1.15
CA GLY A 19 7.37 -3.64 -1.28
C GLY A 19 8.32 -3.62 -2.49
N ALA A 20 9.30 -4.51 -2.46
CA ALA A 20 10.27 -4.72 -3.54
C ALA A 20 9.60 -5.09 -4.87
N ALA A 21 8.53 -5.88 -4.83
CA ALA A 21 7.77 -6.26 -6.02
C ALA A 21 7.25 -5.04 -6.79
N THR A 22 6.70 -4.05 -6.07
CA THR A 22 6.21 -2.79 -6.63
C THR A 22 7.34 -1.92 -7.17
N LEU A 23 8.48 -1.86 -6.47
CA LEU A 23 9.65 -1.12 -6.95
C LEU A 23 10.15 -1.70 -8.28
N GLY A 24 10.24 -3.03 -8.39
CA GLY A 24 10.62 -3.70 -9.62
C GLY A 24 9.61 -3.49 -10.75
N LEU A 25 8.32 -3.49 -10.47
CA LEU A 25 7.29 -3.13 -11.44
C LEU A 25 7.53 -1.71 -12.00
N MET A 26 7.82 -0.75 -11.13
CA MET A 26 8.10 0.63 -11.52
C MET A 26 9.33 0.72 -12.43
N PHE A 27 10.44 0.05 -12.07
CA PHE A 27 11.64 0.03 -12.92
C PHE A 27 11.42 -0.66 -14.25
N HIS A 28 10.68 -1.77 -14.26
CA HIS A 28 10.37 -2.50 -15.48
C HIS A 28 9.58 -1.62 -16.45
N PHE A 29 8.50 -0.99 -15.99
CA PHE A 29 7.70 -0.10 -16.82
C PHE A 29 8.46 1.14 -17.28
N GLN A 30 9.32 1.69 -16.43
CA GLN A 30 10.22 2.77 -16.85
C GLN A 30 11.15 2.32 -17.98
N THR A 31 11.76 1.13 -17.89
CA THR A 31 12.60 0.57 -18.97
C THR A 31 11.81 0.36 -20.27
N LEU A 32 10.57 -0.14 -20.19
CA LEU A 32 9.72 -0.32 -21.37
C LEU A 32 9.44 1.02 -22.08
N GLU A 33 9.19 2.10 -21.33
CA GLU A 33 8.98 3.44 -21.91
C GLU A 33 10.28 4.04 -22.46
N ASP A 34 11.36 3.99 -21.68
CA ASP A 34 12.61 4.72 -21.98
C ASP A 34 13.46 4.01 -23.06
N GLU A 35 13.52 2.68 -23.04
CA GLU A 35 14.41 1.90 -23.91
C GLU A 35 13.65 1.16 -25.01
N GLN A 36 12.46 0.64 -24.74
CA GLN A 36 11.67 -0.13 -25.71
C GLN A 36 10.59 0.70 -26.42
N ILE A 37 10.41 1.97 -26.03
CA ILE A 37 9.44 2.92 -26.60
C ILE A 37 8.02 2.32 -26.61
N LYS A 38 7.67 1.58 -25.54
CA LYS A 38 6.34 1.00 -25.34
C LYS A 38 5.54 1.86 -24.37
N GLU A 39 4.38 2.32 -24.81
CA GLU A 39 3.45 3.04 -23.95
C GLU A 39 2.72 2.06 -23.02
N ILE A 40 2.90 2.25 -21.70
CA ILE A 40 2.39 1.31 -20.69
C ILE A 40 0.87 1.19 -20.69
N SER A 41 0.15 2.31 -20.87
CA SER A 41 -1.31 2.25 -20.93
C SER A 41 -1.80 1.34 -22.06
N ASN A 42 -1.14 1.37 -23.22
CA ASN A 42 -1.51 0.51 -24.34
C ASN A 42 -1.13 -0.94 -24.08
N LEU A 43 0.05 -1.18 -23.51
CA LEU A 43 0.51 -2.51 -23.14
C LEU A 43 -0.48 -3.21 -22.20
N VAL A 44 -0.92 -2.51 -21.15
CA VAL A 44 -1.87 -3.04 -20.16
C VAL A 44 -3.26 -3.25 -20.78
N HIS A 45 -3.64 -2.53 -21.84
CA HIS A 45 -4.91 -2.76 -22.53
C HIS A 45 -4.87 -3.90 -23.56
N VAL A 46 -3.72 -4.15 -24.19
CA VAL A 46 -3.58 -5.13 -25.27
C VAL A 46 -3.16 -6.50 -24.75
N GLU A 47 -2.25 -6.55 -23.77
CA GLU A 47 -1.70 -7.80 -23.28
C GLU A 47 -2.64 -8.46 -22.25
N MET A 48 -2.85 -9.76 -22.43
CA MET A 48 -3.66 -10.56 -21.50
C MET A 48 -2.88 -10.90 -20.22
N LYS A 49 -1.55 -11.00 -20.33
CA LYS A 49 -0.62 -11.30 -19.24
C LYS A 49 0.66 -10.51 -19.40
N LEU A 50 1.21 -10.05 -18.30
CA LEU A 50 2.45 -9.28 -18.23
C LEU A 50 3.52 -10.08 -17.50
N VAL A 51 4.70 -10.14 -18.10
CA VAL A 51 5.91 -10.73 -17.52
C VAL A 51 6.70 -9.62 -16.85
N ILE A 52 6.68 -9.57 -15.52
CA ILE A 52 7.36 -8.53 -14.73
C ILE A 52 8.49 -9.19 -13.94
N PRO A 53 9.75 -8.76 -14.10
CA PRO A 53 10.90 -9.44 -13.50
C PRO A 53 10.85 -9.58 -11.97
N SER A 54 10.15 -8.68 -11.27
CA SER A 54 10.01 -8.73 -9.81
C SER A 54 8.83 -9.58 -9.32
N LEU A 55 8.02 -10.17 -10.21
CA LEU A 55 6.87 -11.00 -9.85
C LEU A 55 7.14 -12.45 -10.23
N THR A 56 6.91 -13.36 -9.27
CA THR A 56 7.15 -14.80 -9.45
C THR A 56 6.32 -15.41 -10.58
N ASN A 57 5.12 -14.86 -10.82
CA ASN A 57 4.18 -15.36 -11.81
C ASN A 57 3.79 -14.24 -12.76
N ASP A 58 3.53 -14.61 -14.01
CA ASP A 58 2.87 -13.72 -14.96
C ASP A 58 1.51 -13.30 -14.42
N VAL A 59 1.24 -12.00 -14.46
CA VAL A 59 0.01 -11.44 -13.90
C VAL A 59 -0.92 -10.98 -15.01
N PRO A 60 -2.24 -11.16 -14.86
CA PRO A 60 -3.20 -10.54 -15.76
C PRO A 60 -3.02 -9.02 -15.78
N SER A 61 -3.21 -8.39 -16.93
CA SER A 61 -3.16 -6.92 -17.01
C SER A 61 -4.19 -6.22 -16.11
N SER A 62 -5.29 -6.90 -15.79
CA SER A 62 -6.35 -6.41 -14.89
C SER A 62 -5.92 -6.21 -13.43
N VAL A 63 -4.85 -6.85 -12.98
CA VAL A 63 -4.35 -6.69 -11.59
C VAL A 63 -3.26 -5.62 -11.48
N ILE A 64 -2.84 -5.04 -12.60
CA ILE A 64 -1.89 -3.94 -12.58
C ILE A 64 -2.57 -2.70 -11.95
N PRO A 65 -1.88 -1.99 -11.05
CA PRO A 65 -2.48 -0.83 -10.39
C PRO A 65 -3.01 0.23 -11.36
N ILE A 66 -4.19 0.76 -11.07
CA ILE A 66 -4.89 1.74 -11.94
C ILE A 66 -4.09 3.01 -12.25
N PHE A 67 -3.07 3.33 -11.44
CA PHE A 67 -2.21 4.48 -11.71
C PHE A 67 -1.33 4.30 -12.95
N THR A 68 -1.07 3.06 -13.40
CA THR A 68 -0.27 2.76 -14.61
C THR A 68 -1.10 2.87 -15.90
N THR A 69 -2.42 2.64 -15.82
CA THR A 69 -3.35 2.80 -16.94
C THR A 69 -3.77 4.26 -17.14
N ARG A 70 -3.71 5.06 -16.08
CA ARG A 70 -3.94 6.51 -16.15
C ARG A 70 -2.66 7.23 -16.56
N LYS A 71 -2.49 7.43 -17.87
CA LYS A 71 -1.33 8.08 -18.51
C LYS A 71 -0.79 9.30 -17.76
N GLU A 72 -1.66 10.23 -17.37
CA GLU A 72 -1.24 11.45 -16.68
C GLU A 72 -0.64 11.18 -15.30
N ILE A 73 -1.25 10.27 -14.53
CA ILE A 73 -0.76 9.90 -13.19
C ILE A 73 0.56 9.15 -13.30
N TRP A 74 0.62 8.17 -14.21
CA TRP A 74 1.82 7.41 -14.49
C TRP A 74 2.98 8.33 -14.88
N ARG A 75 2.80 9.15 -15.91
CA ARG A 75 3.88 9.98 -16.47
C ARG A 75 4.32 11.10 -15.53
N CYS A 76 3.37 11.81 -14.90
CA CYS A 76 3.70 12.98 -14.08
C CYS A 76 4.31 12.61 -12.72
N TRP A 77 3.86 11.51 -12.11
CA TRP A 77 4.24 11.15 -10.76
C TRP A 77 5.18 9.95 -10.73
N PHE A 78 4.71 8.80 -11.20
CA PHE A 78 5.43 7.54 -11.01
C PHE A 78 6.66 7.45 -11.91
N LEU A 79 6.52 7.64 -13.22
CA LEU A 79 7.64 7.55 -14.16
C LEU A 79 8.73 8.58 -13.83
N LYS A 80 8.33 9.82 -13.51
CA LYS A 80 9.26 10.86 -13.06
C LYS A 80 9.97 10.43 -11.77
N ALA A 81 9.23 9.96 -10.76
CA ALA A 81 9.84 9.49 -9.52
C ALA A 81 10.79 8.30 -9.74
N THR A 82 10.42 7.32 -10.57
CA THR A 82 11.28 6.15 -10.88
C THR A 82 12.60 6.58 -11.52
N ARG A 83 12.58 7.55 -12.45
CA ARG A 83 13.80 8.11 -13.05
C ARG A 83 14.69 8.77 -12.00
N GLU A 84 14.09 9.53 -11.07
CA GLU A 84 14.83 10.11 -9.93
C GLU A 84 15.39 9.01 -9.02
N TYR A 85 14.65 7.93 -8.77
CA TYR A 85 15.14 6.82 -7.93
C TYR A 85 16.42 6.21 -8.48
N ARG A 86 16.60 6.13 -9.80
CA ARG A 86 17.85 5.64 -10.41
C ARG A 86 19.06 6.53 -10.12
N ARG A 87 18.86 7.81 -9.81
CA ARG A 87 19.92 8.76 -9.47
C ARG A 87 20.32 8.70 -7.99
N ALA A 88 19.52 8.06 -7.14
CA ALA A 88 19.82 7.95 -5.72
C ALA A 88 21.09 7.12 -5.50
N LYS A 89 21.82 7.42 -4.41
CA LYS A 89 22.98 6.62 -3.99
C LYS A 89 22.58 5.22 -3.52
N GLY A 90 21.32 5.05 -3.15
CA GLY A 90 20.73 3.79 -2.73
C GLY A 90 19.25 3.93 -2.45
N ILE A 91 18.53 2.82 -2.51
CA ILE A 91 17.10 2.75 -2.23
C ILE A 91 16.89 1.84 -1.04
N ILE A 92 16.33 2.38 0.03
CA ILE A 92 15.92 1.64 1.21
C ILE A 92 14.47 1.21 0.99
N VAL A 93 14.18 -0.08 1.14
CA VAL A 93 12.85 -0.65 0.95
C VAL A 93 12.38 -1.24 2.28
N ASN A 94 11.13 -0.91 2.65
CA ASN A 94 10.48 -1.38 3.88
C ASN A 94 10.02 -2.85 3.75
N THR A 95 10.98 -3.76 3.52
CA THR A 95 10.78 -5.21 3.32
C THR A 95 12.03 -5.97 3.73
N PHE A 96 11.97 -7.30 3.80
CA PHE A 96 13.11 -8.17 4.11
C PHE A 96 13.22 -9.35 3.14
N ALA A 97 14.40 -9.96 3.05
CA ALA A 97 14.74 -11.00 2.08
C ALA A 97 13.76 -12.18 2.06
N ASP A 98 13.35 -12.66 3.23
CA ASP A 98 12.46 -13.83 3.33
C ASP A 98 11.02 -13.51 2.92
N LEU A 99 10.60 -12.23 2.97
CA LEU A 99 9.25 -11.81 2.57
C LEU A 99 9.10 -11.71 1.05
N GLU A 100 10.11 -11.15 0.37
CA GLU A 100 10.09 -10.89 -1.07
C GLU A 100 11.35 -11.40 -1.79
N PRO A 101 11.70 -12.71 -1.66
CA PRO A 101 12.98 -13.23 -2.14
C PRO A 101 13.12 -13.11 -3.66
N HIS A 102 12.04 -13.38 -4.40
CA HIS A 102 12.06 -13.29 -5.86
C HIS A 102 12.29 -11.85 -6.35
N ALA A 103 11.55 -10.89 -5.79
CA ALA A 103 11.68 -9.48 -6.16
C ALA A 103 13.05 -8.90 -5.78
N ILE A 104 13.62 -9.32 -4.64
CA ILE A 104 14.96 -8.86 -4.24
C ILE A 104 16.02 -9.45 -5.17
N ASN A 105 15.92 -10.74 -5.51
CA ASN A 105 16.85 -11.39 -6.41
C ASN A 105 16.78 -10.85 -7.84
N SER A 106 15.61 -10.42 -8.31
CA SER A 106 15.48 -9.85 -9.67
C SER A 106 16.32 -8.58 -9.85
N PHE A 107 16.58 -7.81 -8.79
CA PHE A 107 17.46 -6.63 -8.84
C PHE A 107 18.94 -6.96 -9.02
N LEU A 108 19.34 -8.19 -8.69
CA LEU A 108 20.72 -8.66 -8.83
C LEU A 108 21.00 -9.20 -10.25
N MET A 109 19.95 -9.49 -11.01
CA MET A 109 20.05 -10.01 -12.37
C MET A 109 20.39 -8.89 -13.35
N GLU A 110 21.48 -9.05 -14.10
CA GLU A 110 21.87 -8.10 -15.13
C GLU A 110 20.74 -7.91 -16.17
N TYR A 111 20.57 -6.68 -16.64
CA TYR A 111 19.62 -6.28 -17.70
C TYR A 111 18.13 -6.50 -17.41
N SER A 112 17.76 -7.01 -16.23
CA SER A 112 16.34 -7.22 -15.85
C SER A 112 15.54 -5.92 -15.82
N TYR A 113 16.24 -4.78 -15.61
CA TYR A 113 15.66 -3.44 -15.57
C TYR A 113 16.36 -2.50 -16.55
N GLY A 114 16.68 -3.01 -17.74
CA GLY A 114 17.28 -2.25 -18.82
C GLY A 114 18.79 -2.14 -18.74
N THR A 115 19.34 -1.27 -19.58
CA THR A 115 20.80 -1.08 -19.74
C THR A 115 21.42 -0.25 -18.61
N SER A 116 20.63 0.62 -17.97
CA SER A 116 21.11 1.42 -16.85
C SER A 116 21.14 0.61 -15.56
N ARG A 117 22.28 0.64 -14.86
CA ARG A 117 22.44 -0.05 -13.58
C ARG A 117 21.52 0.58 -12.53
N LEU A 118 20.84 -0.26 -11.76
CA LEU A 118 20.07 0.19 -10.60
C LEU A 118 21.01 0.59 -9.46
N PRO A 119 20.64 1.59 -8.64
CA PRO A 119 21.36 1.85 -7.41
C PRO A 119 21.22 0.66 -6.45
N PRO A 120 22.13 0.51 -5.46
CA PRO A 120 22.01 -0.52 -4.43
C PRO A 120 20.65 -0.47 -3.73
N ILE A 121 20.01 -1.63 -3.61
CA ILE A 121 18.71 -1.78 -2.94
C ILE A 121 18.93 -2.44 -1.58
N PHE A 122 18.44 -1.79 -0.53
CA PHE A 122 18.59 -2.19 0.86
C PHE A 122 17.22 -2.58 1.43
N PRO A 123 16.91 -3.88 1.55
CA PRO A 123 15.71 -4.34 2.25
C PRO A 123 15.96 -4.31 3.77
N ILE A 124 15.59 -3.21 4.45
CA ILE A 124 15.92 -2.97 5.88
C ILE A 124 14.75 -3.35 6.81
N GLY A 125 13.86 -4.22 6.36
CA GLY A 125 12.79 -4.80 7.17
C GLY A 125 11.63 -3.87 7.45
N LEU A 126 10.67 -4.37 8.24
CA LEU A 126 9.50 -3.61 8.68
C LEU A 126 9.95 -2.54 9.68
N VAL A 127 9.98 -1.29 9.25
CA VAL A 127 10.27 -0.15 10.11
C VAL A 127 9.14 -0.01 11.12
N LEU A 128 9.37 -0.53 12.33
CA LEU A 128 8.40 -0.50 13.42
C LEU A 128 8.51 0.83 14.18
N ASN A 129 7.36 1.46 14.43
CA ASN A 129 7.30 2.58 15.37
C ASN A 129 7.11 2.06 16.80
N THR A 130 8.21 1.72 17.46
CA THR A 130 8.19 1.25 18.86
C THR A 130 7.90 2.36 19.87
N SER A 131 8.05 3.63 19.49
CA SER A 131 7.86 4.77 20.39
C SER A 131 6.37 5.07 20.66
N GLN A 132 5.50 4.86 19.67
CA GLN A 132 4.04 5.04 19.84
C GLN A 132 3.40 3.98 20.74
N ILE A 133 4.01 2.79 20.85
CA ILE A 133 3.56 1.72 21.75
C ILE A 133 3.59 2.19 23.22
N GLN A 134 4.45 3.16 23.56
CA GLN A 134 4.63 3.63 24.93
C GLN A 134 3.89 4.93 25.26
N THR A 135 3.46 5.72 24.27
CA THR A 135 3.02 7.11 24.51
C THR A 135 1.54 7.40 24.24
N GLN A 136 0.74 6.44 23.76
CA GLN A 136 -0.67 6.65 23.42
C GLN A 136 -1.66 6.07 24.45
N SER A 137 -1.38 6.25 25.74
CA SER A 137 -2.39 6.12 26.79
C SER A 137 -3.30 7.36 26.83
N THR A 138 -3.92 7.71 25.71
CA THR A 138 -5.07 8.63 25.69
C THR A 138 -6.32 7.77 25.90
N ASN A 139 -7.21 8.17 26.83
CA ASN A 139 -8.40 7.41 27.26
C ASN A 139 -9.26 6.81 26.12
N ASP A 140 -9.25 7.37 24.90
CA ASP A 140 -10.04 6.83 23.77
C ASP A 140 -9.54 5.49 23.21
N HIS A 141 -8.28 5.12 23.45
CA HIS A 141 -7.71 3.84 22.97
C HIS A 141 -7.79 2.72 24.00
N SER A 142 -8.05 3.01 25.28
CA SER A 142 -8.12 1.98 26.32
C SER A 142 -9.35 1.10 26.16
N GLU A 143 -10.53 1.67 25.85
CA GLU A 143 -11.78 0.91 25.72
C GLU A 143 -11.71 -0.14 24.59
N MET A 144 -11.09 0.21 23.46
CA MET A 144 -10.90 -0.71 22.34
C MET A 144 -9.93 -1.84 22.69
N MET A 145 -8.81 -1.52 23.35
CA MET A 145 -7.82 -2.52 23.73
C MET A 145 -8.37 -3.45 24.83
N GLU A 146 -9.08 -2.89 25.82
CA GLU A 146 -9.78 -3.66 26.84
C GLU A 146 -10.84 -4.59 26.23
N TRP A 147 -11.58 -4.11 25.22
CA TRP A 147 -12.53 -4.94 24.49
C TRP A 147 -11.85 -6.07 23.72
N MET A 148 -10.67 -5.84 23.12
CA MET A 148 -9.90 -6.89 22.46
C MET A 148 -9.35 -7.92 23.46
N ASP A 149 -8.94 -7.48 24.65
CA ASP A 149 -8.36 -8.33 25.69
C ASP A 149 -9.36 -9.34 26.28
N ILE A 150 -10.67 -9.06 26.23
CA ILE A 150 -11.71 -9.98 26.70
C ILE A 150 -12.11 -11.04 25.66
N GLN A 151 -11.67 -10.92 24.41
CA GLN A 151 -12.01 -11.88 23.36
C GLN A 151 -11.14 -13.14 23.44
N PRO A 152 -11.67 -14.32 23.04
CA PRO A 152 -10.85 -15.51 22.90
C PRO A 152 -9.64 -15.29 21.96
N GLU A 153 -8.54 -16.01 22.21
CA GLU A 153 -7.36 -15.90 21.37
C GLU A 153 -7.68 -16.22 19.90
N LYS A 154 -7.32 -15.31 18.98
CA LYS A 154 -7.56 -15.43 17.52
C LYS A 154 -9.04 -15.51 17.11
N SER A 155 -9.99 -15.06 17.93
CA SER A 155 -11.42 -14.98 17.52
C SER A 155 -11.79 -13.70 16.79
N GLY A 156 -11.09 -12.59 17.06
CA GLY A 156 -11.39 -11.28 16.49
C GLY A 156 -10.86 -11.11 15.06
N ALA A 157 -11.67 -10.49 14.20
CA ALA A 157 -11.23 -10.03 12.88
C ALA A 157 -11.03 -8.51 12.88
N PHE A 158 -9.90 -8.06 12.33
CA PHE A 158 -9.59 -6.64 12.12
C PHE A 158 -9.76 -6.25 10.66
N LEU A 159 -10.60 -5.25 10.37
CA LEU A 159 -10.77 -4.69 9.03
C LEU A 159 -10.32 -3.23 8.99
N CYS A 160 -9.36 -2.93 8.13
CA CYS A 160 -8.88 -1.58 7.87
C CYS A 160 -8.52 -1.43 6.39
N VAL A 161 -8.98 -0.34 5.77
CA VAL A 161 -8.66 0.00 4.37
C VAL A 161 -7.60 1.09 4.22
N GLY A 162 -6.85 1.32 5.30
CA GLY A 162 -5.84 2.36 5.37
C GLY A 162 -6.44 3.77 5.41
N SER A 163 -5.55 4.76 5.41
CA SER A 163 -5.92 6.17 5.59
C SER A 163 -6.60 6.81 4.37
N ILE A 164 -6.37 6.27 3.17
CA ILE A 164 -6.86 6.83 1.90
C ILE A 164 -7.98 5.97 1.31
N GLY A 165 -8.07 4.70 1.70
CA GLY A 165 -9.10 3.78 1.19
C GLY A 165 -10.49 4.17 1.69
N SER A 166 -11.48 4.02 0.83
CA SER A 166 -12.89 4.23 1.18
C SER A 166 -13.79 3.34 0.31
N PHE A 167 -14.98 3.07 0.81
CA PHE A 167 -15.99 2.30 0.09
C PHE A 167 -17.25 3.13 -0.16
N LYS A 168 -18.00 2.74 -1.19
CA LYS A 168 -19.36 3.25 -1.38
C LYS A 168 -20.26 2.73 -0.25
N LEU A 169 -21.29 3.48 0.09
CA LEU A 169 -22.22 3.12 1.16
C LEU A 169 -22.82 1.72 0.98
N ASP A 170 -23.18 1.34 -0.25
CA ASP A 170 -23.76 0.02 -0.50
C ASP A 170 -22.73 -1.10 -0.28
N GLN A 171 -21.45 -0.86 -0.61
CA GLN A 171 -20.37 -1.81 -0.30
C GLN A 171 -20.15 -1.91 1.22
N VAL A 172 -20.23 -0.80 1.95
CA VAL A 172 -20.15 -0.80 3.42
C VAL A 172 -21.28 -1.64 4.03
N LYS A 173 -22.51 -1.52 3.52
CA LYS A 173 -23.65 -2.32 3.98
C LYS A 173 -23.42 -3.82 3.72
N GLU A 174 -22.99 -4.18 2.52
CA GLU A 174 -22.71 -5.59 2.18
C GLU A 174 -21.57 -6.16 3.03
N ILE A 175 -20.52 -5.37 3.29
CA ILE A 175 -19.44 -5.76 4.22
C ILE A 175 -20.00 -5.99 5.63
N ALA A 176 -20.82 -5.08 6.14
CA ALA A 176 -21.44 -5.22 7.47
C ALA A 176 -22.31 -6.49 7.56
N VAL A 177 -23.17 -6.74 6.57
CA VAL A 177 -24.00 -7.96 6.49
C VAL A 177 -23.14 -9.22 6.41
N GLY A 178 -22.02 -9.18 5.67
CA GLY A 178 -21.08 -10.29 5.58
C GLY A 178 -20.40 -10.58 6.92
N LEU A 179 -20.00 -9.53 7.64
CA LEU A 179 -19.37 -9.65 8.95
C LEU A 179 -20.32 -10.20 10.00
N GLU A 180 -21.57 -9.72 10.03
CA GLU A 180 -22.62 -10.23 10.94
C GLU A 180 -22.87 -11.74 10.77
N LYS A 181 -22.72 -12.26 9.55
CA LYS A 181 -22.95 -13.68 9.25
C LYS A 181 -21.77 -14.59 9.56
N VAL A 182 -20.55 -14.07 9.61
CA VAL A 182 -19.32 -14.88 9.65
C VAL A 182 -18.52 -14.66 10.92
N ALA A 183 -18.48 -13.43 11.43
CA ALA A 183 -17.72 -13.09 12.62
C ALA A 183 -18.61 -13.18 13.86
N THR A 184 -18.12 -13.91 14.87
CA THR A 184 -18.74 -13.95 16.20
C THR A 184 -18.40 -12.69 16.99
N ASP A 185 -17.17 -12.17 16.80
CA ASP A 185 -16.65 -10.94 17.40
C ASP A 185 -15.81 -10.17 16.37
N PHE A 186 -16.17 -8.92 16.06
CA PHE A 186 -15.53 -8.13 14.99
C PHE A 186 -15.20 -6.70 15.43
N PHE A 187 -14.08 -6.18 14.92
CA PHE A 187 -13.70 -4.78 15.06
C PHE A 187 -13.11 -4.22 13.75
N GLY A 188 -13.57 -3.06 13.29
CA GLY A 188 -13.08 -2.50 12.02
C GLY A 188 -13.27 -1.00 11.85
N PHE A 189 -12.31 -0.40 11.15
CA PHE A 189 -12.35 0.97 10.67
C PHE A 189 -12.56 0.96 9.15
N LEU A 190 -13.76 1.32 8.70
CA LEU A 190 -13.99 1.64 7.29
C LEU A 190 -13.69 3.11 7.07
N GLY A 191 -12.73 3.40 6.19
CA GLY A 191 -12.31 4.76 5.86
C GLY A 191 -13.49 5.63 5.44
N ASN A 192 -13.39 6.92 5.76
CA ASN A 192 -14.45 7.90 5.52
C ASN A 192 -14.93 7.89 4.06
N PRO A 193 -16.25 8.08 3.80
CA PRO A 193 -16.73 8.31 2.45
C PRO A 193 -15.99 9.51 1.86
N PRO A 194 -15.73 9.55 0.54
CA PRO A 194 -14.94 10.60 -0.08
C PRO A 194 -15.48 11.98 0.35
N LEU A 195 -14.63 12.76 0.99
CA LEU A 195 -14.95 14.08 1.53
C LEU A 195 -15.46 14.97 0.39
N LYS A 196 -16.77 15.26 0.37
CA LYS A 196 -17.21 16.60 -0.01
C LYS A 196 -17.00 17.47 1.21
N MET A 197 -16.27 18.55 1.02
CA MET A 197 -15.66 19.45 2.01
C MET A 197 -16.66 20.24 2.89
N GLU A 198 -17.83 19.67 3.22
CA GLU A 198 -18.91 20.41 3.90
C GLU A 198 -19.66 19.67 5.01
N ASN A 199 -19.37 18.42 5.37
CA ASN A 199 -20.22 17.75 6.38
C ASN A 199 -19.48 16.86 7.39
N LEU A 200 -18.95 17.48 8.45
CA LEU A 200 -18.42 16.79 9.64
C LEU A 200 -19.49 15.99 10.42
N GLN A 201 -20.79 16.26 10.19
CA GLN A 201 -21.90 15.61 10.90
C GLN A 201 -22.27 14.21 10.39
N ARG A 202 -21.74 13.76 9.24
CA ARG A 202 -22.01 12.40 8.71
C ARG A 202 -21.11 11.31 9.30
N ASN A 203 -20.04 11.68 10.00
CA ASN A 203 -18.99 10.77 10.46
C ASN A 203 -19.44 9.84 11.60
N LEU A 204 -20.46 10.23 12.39
CA LEU A 204 -20.98 9.38 13.48
C LEU A 204 -21.81 8.19 12.97
N LYS A 205 -22.44 8.29 11.79
CA LYS A 205 -23.38 7.26 11.30
C LYS A 205 -22.72 6.00 10.73
N ILE A 206 -21.44 6.03 10.38
CA ILE A 206 -20.75 4.87 9.78
C ILE A 206 -20.19 3.94 10.85
N MET A 207 -19.70 4.50 11.97
CA MET A 207 -19.36 3.68 13.14
C MET A 207 -20.61 3.02 13.74
N ASP A 208 -21.76 3.71 13.73
CA ASP A 208 -23.05 3.12 14.14
C ASP A 208 -23.51 1.94 13.25
N LEU A 209 -22.97 1.81 12.02
CA LEU A 209 -23.28 0.73 11.06
C LEU A 209 -22.34 -0.47 11.19
N LEU A 210 -21.15 -0.29 11.76
CA LEU A 210 -20.13 -1.33 11.95
C LEU A 210 -20.01 -1.79 13.40
N CYS A 211 -20.59 -1.02 14.31
CA CYS A 211 -20.73 -1.33 15.72
C CYS A 211 -22.22 -1.30 16.04
N PRO A 212 -22.96 -2.42 15.86
CA PRO A 212 -24.37 -2.46 16.21
C PRO A 212 -24.51 -2.15 17.70
N LYS A 213 -25.15 -1.03 18.03
CA LYS A 213 -25.45 -0.65 19.42
C LYS A 213 -26.31 -1.70 20.16
N ASP A 214 -26.97 -2.58 19.40
CA ASP A 214 -27.98 -3.50 19.92
C ASP A 214 -27.42 -4.84 20.43
N SER A 215 -26.09 -5.05 20.42
CA SER A 215 -25.47 -6.21 21.09
C SER A 215 -24.87 -5.88 22.47
N TRP A 216 -24.89 -4.61 22.92
CA TRP A 216 -24.01 -4.19 24.02
C TRP A 216 -24.68 -3.94 25.38
N ILE A 217 -26.00 -3.90 25.54
CA ILE A 217 -26.61 -3.52 26.85
C ILE A 217 -27.78 -4.40 27.37
N GLU A 218 -28.45 -5.26 26.60
CA GLU A 218 -29.63 -6.01 27.11
C GLU A 218 -29.38 -7.49 27.49
N ARG A 219 -28.20 -7.83 28.03
CA ARG A 219 -27.97 -9.13 28.70
C ARG A 219 -27.22 -9.04 30.03
N LEU A 220 -27.60 -8.08 30.88
CA LEU A 220 -27.51 -8.17 32.34
C LEU A 220 -28.69 -7.45 32.99
#